data_AF-A0A3Q0IRI0-F1
#
_entry.id   AF-A0A3Q0IRI0-F1
#
_cell.length_a   1.000
_cell.length_b   1.000
_cell.length_c   1.000
_cell.angle_alpha   90.00
_cell.angle_beta   90.00
_cell.angle_gamma   90.00
#
_symmetry.space_group_name_H-M   'P 1'
#
loop_
_entity.id
_entity.type
_entity.pdbx_description
1 polymer ?
#
loop_
_entity_poly.entity_id
_entity_poly.type
_entity_poly.pdbx_seq_one_letter_code
_entity_poly.pdbx_strand_id
1 'polypeptide(L)'
;MSGIHFPGIHDTSGRSVIVYDAATVAKSCLDPADIGKVILYYVSLPVRPERTKHGVTLLVLSGLPGDSTYDHLDRALLFLESKVHIASLLVWRKISSGPRVTEAHRQRLQRSNSNVLPNSKIEYHVLDDIDGLRHFLDEEQTPAECGGPTSHDQLEWVEFYKEYEPFLSQCHSCGRSLVTTLSDIRDVTASHDPDDVTTNRRSLVASHRAINRVLSDAALCKLRRDGHRTLTQLEERAHWLPYSEDVKICVERADRLFAEVERGAKRLEQLCQKRKEKIREQQRLKALHTETTEVLSWLKSKGATTLKRHASLASTLPALKAQEQDFEKFYFISMVSQNKFNS
;
A
#
# COMPACT_ATOMS: atom_id res chain seq x y z
N MET A 1 19.04 20.43 -9.85
CA MET A 1 18.28 19.38 -10.58
C MET A 1 19.27 18.55 -11.38
N SER A 2 19.03 17.24 -11.54
CA SER A 2 19.95 16.31 -12.23
C SER A 2 20.14 16.59 -13.72
N GLY A 3 19.15 17.25 -14.36
CA GLY A 3 19.11 17.40 -15.83
C GLY A 3 18.67 16.14 -16.56
N ILE A 4 18.22 15.11 -15.83
CA ILE A 4 17.60 13.91 -16.38
C ILE A 4 16.17 13.89 -15.89
N HIS A 5 15.23 13.70 -16.81
CA HIS A 5 13.81 13.88 -16.58
C HIS A 5 13.01 12.68 -17.11
N PHE A 6 11.93 12.35 -16.41
CA PHE A 6 10.97 11.34 -16.87
C PHE A 6 9.57 11.96 -16.97
N PRO A 7 9.24 12.58 -18.12
CA PRO A 7 8.00 13.33 -18.26
C PRO A 7 6.74 12.45 -18.38
N GLY A 8 6.89 11.13 -18.50
CA GLY A 8 5.77 10.21 -18.73
C GLY A 8 5.24 10.24 -20.17
N ILE A 9 6.04 10.75 -21.11
CA ILE A 9 5.74 10.69 -22.55
C ILE A 9 6.22 9.36 -23.15
N HIS A 10 5.68 9.03 -24.32
CA HIS A 10 6.04 7.84 -25.07
C HIS A 10 6.32 8.13 -26.54
N ASP A 11 7.12 7.26 -27.14
CA ASP A 11 7.40 7.32 -28.58
C ASP A 11 6.32 6.62 -29.41
N THR A 12 6.45 6.70 -30.75
CA THR A 12 5.51 6.09 -31.71
C THR A 12 5.41 4.57 -31.60
N SER A 13 6.41 3.93 -30.97
CA SER A 13 6.40 2.48 -30.66
C SER A 13 5.82 2.19 -29.27
N GLY A 14 5.35 3.22 -28.56
CA GLY A 14 4.79 3.15 -27.23
C GLY A 14 5.83 2.99 -26.12
N ARG A 15 7.13 3.16 -26.38
CA ARG A 15 8.21 3.04 -25.38
C ARG A 15 8.31 4.31 -24.56
N SER A 16 8.65 4.15 -23.28
CA SER A 16 8.92 5.28 -22.37
C SER A 16 10.09 6.13 -22.87
N VAL A 17 9.93 7.46 -22.81
CA VAL A 17 10.98 8.40 -23.18
C VAL A 17 11.60 9.02 -21.92
N ILE A 18 12.91 8.94 -21.80
CA ILE A 18 13.70 9.66 -20.81
C ILE A 18 14.34 10.85 -21.49
N VAL A 19 14.29 12.02 -20.87
CA VAL A 19 14.90 13.24 -21.40
C VAL A 19 16.19 13.53 -20.65
N TYR A 20 17.27 13.73 -21.39
CA TYR A 20 18.59 14.07 -20.88
C TYR A 20 18.96 15.48 -21.38
N ASP A 21 18.86 16.48 -20.52
CA ASP A 21 19.31 17.83 -20.81
C ASP A 21 20.80 17.99 -20.49
N ALA A 22 21.62 17.90 -21.53
CA ALA A 22 23.07 17.97 -21.42
C ALA A 22 23.54 19.25 -20.71
N ALA A 23 22.89 20.39 -20.97
CA ALA A 23 23.28 21.67 -20.39
C ALA A 23 23.01 21.74 -18.88
N THR A 24 21.94 21.07 -18.41
CA THR A 24 21.62 20.98 -16.98
C THR A 24 22.47 19.92 -16.29
N VAL A 25 22.72 18.77 -16.94
CA VAL A 25 23.60 17.73 -16.41
C VAL A 25 25.02 18.27 -16.21
N ALA A 26 25.54 19.08 -17.14
CA ALA A 26 26.86 19.73 -17.01
C ALA A 26 27.02 20.54 -15.70
N LYS A 27 25.92 21.14 -15.21
CA LYS A 27 25.90 21.96 -13.99
C LYS A 27 25.64 21.15 -12.73
N SER A 28 25.24 19.89 -12.87
CA SER A 28 24.80 19.02 -11.78
C SER A 28 25.92 18.21 -11.11
N CYS A 29 27.13 18.23 -11.68
CA CYS A 29 28.30 17.47 -11.22
C CYS A 29 28.06 15.95 -11.05
N LEU A 30 27.11 15.38 -11.78
CA LEU A 30 26.82 13.94 -11.75
C LEU A 30 27.92 13.16 -12.47
N ASP A 31 28.36 12.06 -11.85
CA ASP A 31 29.25 11.11 -12.49
C ASP A 31 28.46 10.12 -13.38
N PRO A 32 29.14 9.34 -14.26
CA PRO A 32 28.44 8.38 -15.12
C PRO A 32 27.67 7.29 -14.35
N ALA A 33 28.09 6.95 -13.13
CA ALA A 33 27.41 5.95 -12.31
C ALA A 33 26.08 6.50 -11.76
N ASP A 34 26.06 7.76 -11.34
CA ASP A 34 24.86 8.44 -10.85
C ASP A 34 23.86 8.68 -11.97
N ILE A 35 24.31 9.08 -13.16
CA ILE A 35 23.47 9.13 -14.38
C ILE A 35 22.83 7.75 -14.62
N GLY A 36 23.64 6.69 -14.54
CA GLY A 36 23.17 5.31 -14.71
C GLY A 36 22.09 4.91 -13.68
N LYS A 37 22.29 5.25 -12.40
CA LYS A 37 21.30 4.98 -11.33
C LYS A 37 19.99 5.72 -11.57
N VAL A 38 20.05 6.99 -12.00
CA VAL A 38 18.84 7.79 -12.28
C VAL A 38 18.06 7.18 -13.45
N ILE A 39 18.73 6.81 -14.54
CA ILE A 39 18.09 6.13 -15.67
C ILE A 39 17.48 4.80 -15.21
N LEU A 40 18.20 3.99 -14.44
CA LEU A 40 17.69 2.71 -13.94
C LEU A 40 16.43 2.88 -13.08
N TYR A 41 16.42 3.89 -12.21
CA TYR A 41 15.25 4.23 -11.41
C TYR A 41 14.08 4.63 -12.32
N TYR A 42 14.29 5.51 -13.30
CA TYR A 42 13.22 5.92 -14.22
C TYR A 42 12.68 4.78 -15.08
N VAL A 43 13.50 3.80 -15.45
CA VAL A 43 13.03 2.60 -16.18
C VAL A 43 12.15 1.70 -15.30
N SER A 44 12.26 1.79 -13.97
CA SER A 44 11.42 1.02 -13.03
C SER A 44 10.07 1.65 -12.72
N LEU A 45 9.86 2.92 -13.09
CA LEU A 45 8.69 3.71 -12.71
C LEU A 45 7.43 3.47 -13.57
N PRO A 46 7.52 3.24 -14.89
CA PRO A 46 6.35 3.09 -15.74
C PRO A 46 5.38 2.06 -15.17
N VAL A 47 4.14 2.49 -14.97
CA VAL A 47 3.14 1.61 -14.33
C VAL A 47 2.75 0.46 -15.27
N ARG A 48 2.82 0.71 -16.58
CA ARG A 48 2.59 -0.28 -17.63
C ARG A 48 3.94 -0.90 -18.05
N PRO A 49 4.23 -2.16 -17.70
CA PRO A 49 5.52 -2.80 -17.99
C PRO A 49 5.78 -2.94 -19.51
N GLU A 50 4.74 -2.89 -20.35
CA GLU A 50 4.87 -2.90 -21.80
C GLU A 50 5.68 -1.70 -22.32
N ARG A 51 5.67 -0.58 -21.59
CA ARG A 51 6.38 0.67 -21.96
C ARG A 51 7.90 0.54 -21.91
N THR A 52 8.43 -0.44 -21.17
CA THR A 52 9.88 -0.68 -21.05
C THR A 52 10.30 -2.07 -21.55
N LYS A 53 9.33 -2.95 -21.85
CA LYS A 53 9.55 -4.32 -22.33
C LYS A 53 10.45 -4.38 -23.57
N HIS A 54 10.28 -3.43 -24.50
CA HIS A 54 11.06 -3.35 -25.75
C HIS A 54 12.20 -2.34 -25.67
N GLY A 55 12.58 -1.96 -24.45
CA GLY A 55 13.54 -0.91 -24.15
C GLY A 55 12.91 0.48 -24.06
N VAL A 56 13.77 1.48 -23.91
CA VAL A 56 13.39 2.89 -23.73
C VAL A 56 14.03 3.77 -24.78
N THR A 57 13.42 4.94 -25.00
CA THR A 57 13.95 5.98 -25.88
C THR A 57 14.60 7.07 -25.03
N LEU A 58 15.83 7.44 -25.37
CA LEU A 58 16.54 8.52 -24.69
C LEU A 58 16.58 9.74 -25.62
N LEU A 59 16.01 10.85 -25.18
CA LEU A 59 16.01 12.13 -25.88
C LEU A 59 17.03 13.07 -25.24
N VAL A 60 18.12 13.34 -25.93
CA VAL A 60 19.18 14.25 -25.50
C VAL A 60 18.88 15.67 -26.01
N LEU A 61 18.70 16.62 -25.09
CA LEU A 61 18.53 18.03 -25.38
C LEU A 61 19.86 18.79 -25.29
N SER A 62 19.96 19.87 -26.07
CA SER A 62 21.00 20.92 -25.94
C SER A 62 22.45 20.44 -26.08
N GLY A 63 22.68 19.25 -26.62
CA GLY A 63 24.04 18.75 -26.72
C GLY A 63 24.72 19.19 -28.03
N LEU A 64 25.91 19.77 -27.90
CA LEU A 64 26.84 19.99 -29.01
C LEU A 64 27.84 18.82 -29.06
N PRO A 65 28.13 18.26 -30.26
CA PRO A 65 29.11 17.18 -30.38
C PRO A 65 30.47 17.60 -29.82
N GLY A 66 31.01 16.83 -28.86
CA GLY A 66 32.31 17.08 -28.22
C GLY A 66 32.24 17.63 -26.80
N ASP A 67 31.04 17.86 -26.27
CA ASP A 67 30.85 18.22 -24.87
C ASP A 67 31.10 17.02 -23.94
N SER A 68 31.72 17.25 -22.78
CA SER A 68 32.08 16.18 -21.83
C SER A 68 30.84 15.42 -21.32
N THR A 69 29.68 16.06 -21.37
CA THR A 69 28.37 15.50 -21.02
C THR A 69 27.96 14.30 -21.87
N TYR A 70 28.37 14.23 -23.14
CA TYR A 70 28.12 13.06 -24.00
C TYR A 70 29.01 11.87 -23.62
N ASP A 71 30.27 12.13 -23.24
CA ASP A 71 31.16 11.07 -22.75
C ASP A 71 30.65 10.50 -21.41
N HIS A 72 30.10 11.35 -20.54
CA HIS A 72 29.48 10.89 -19.29
C HIS A 72 28.25 10.03 -19.56
N LEU A 73 27.38 10.45 -20.49
CA LEU A 73 26.22 9.66 -20.88
C LEU A 73 26.66 8.33 -21.53
N ASP A 74 27.60 8.34 -22.46
CA ASP A 74 28.09 7.15 -23.15
C ASP A 74 28.67 6.11 -22.19
N ARG A 75 29.48 6.55 -21.22
CA ARG A 75 29.98 5.67 -20.14
C ARG A 75 28.86 5.17 -19.24
N ALA A 76 27.87 6.01 -18.92
CA ALA A 76 26.71 5.59 -18.14
C ALA A 76 25.91 4.50 -18.86
N LEU A 77 25.68 4.65 -20.17
CA LEU A 77 25.00 3.66 -20.99
C LEU A 77 25.78 2.35 -21.09
N LEU A 78 27.12 2.41 -21.16
CA LEU A 78 27.96 1.22 -21.07
C LEU A 78 27.75 0.45 -19.76
N PHE A 79 27.59 1.14 -18.62
CA PHE A 79 27.27 0.47 -17.34
C PHE A 79 25.87 -0.15 -17.31
N LEU A 80 24.96 0.33 -18.16
CA LEU A 80 23.57 -0.11 -18.23
C LEU A 80 23.32 -1.20 -19.28
N GLU A 81 24.29 -1.54 -20.12
CA GLU A 81 24.12 -2.43 -21.29
C GLU A 81 23.42 -3.76 -20.95
N SER A 82 23.71 -4.35 -19.79
CA SER A 82 23.09 -5.62 -19.34
C SER A 82 21.78 -5.45 -18.56
N LYS A 83 21.39 -4.22 -18.23
CA LYS A 83 20.27 -3.91 -17.32
C LYS A 83 19.13 -3.15 -17.99
N VAL A 84 19.45 -2.30 -18.98
CA VAL A 84 18.48 -1.44 -19.66
C VAL A 84 18.75 -1.50 -21.16
N HIS A 85 17.73 -1.89 -21.93
CA HIS A 85 17.77 -1.83 -23.37
C HIS A 85 17.44 -0.40 -23.85
N ILE A 86 18.41 0.32 -24.39
CA ILE A 86 18.17 1.61 -25.06
C ILE A 86 17.83 1.33 -26.51
N ALA A 87 16.55 1.49 -26.83
CA ALA A 87 16.02 1.07 -28.13
C ALA A 87 16.04 2.20 -29.17
N SER A 88 16.22 3.45 -28.73
CA SER A 88 16.45 4.61 -29.59
C SER A 88 17.16 5.70 -28.80
N LEU A 89 18.16 6.34 -29.42
CA LEU A 89 18.85 7.51 -28.88
C LEU A 89 18.68 8.67 -29.85
N LEU A 90 17.97 9.70 -29.42
CA LEU A 90 17.63 10.89 -30.21
C LEU A 90 18.39 12.09 -29.67
N VAL A 91 19.04 12.86 -30.54
CA VAL A 91 19.77 14.07 -30.17
C VAL A 91 19.09 15.27 -30.81
N TRP A 92 18.41 16.07 -29.99
CA TRP A 92 17.74 17.28 -30.43
C TRP A 92 18.69 18.47 -30.48
N ARG A 93 18.91 19.01 -31.68
CA ARG A 93 19.73 20.20 -31.90
C ARG A 93 18.83 21.39 -32.23
N LYS A 94 18.73 22.33 -31.29
CA LYS A 94 18.09 23.61 -31.55
C LYS A 94 18.94 24.41 -32.54
N ILE A 95 18.50 24.54 -33.79
CA ILE A 95 19.10 25.45 -34.76
C ILE A 95 18.78 26.88 -34.32
N SER A 96 19.56 27.43 -33.40
CA SER A 96 19.55 28.86 -33.12
C SER A 96 20.03 29.57 -34.38
N SER A 97 19.27 30.56 -34.84
CA SER A 97 19.64 31.53 -35.87
C SER A 97 20.83 32.41 -35.40
N GLY A 98 22.00 31.79 -35.25
CA GLY A 98 23.31 32.36 -34.94
C GLY A 98 24.36 31.84 -35.95
N PRO A 99 25.51 32.51 -36.08
CA PRO A 99 26.21 32.62 -37.34
C PRO A 99 26.61 31.25 -37.91
N ARG A 100 26.10 31.00 -39.13
CA ARG A 100 26.50 29.95 -40.08
C ARG A 100 27.45 28.92 -39.47
N VAL A 101 26.88 27.90 -38.83
CA VAL A 101 27.48 26.56 -38.92
C VAL A 101 27.68 26.34 -40.41
N THR A 102 28.94 26.41 -40.86
CA THR A 102 29.28 26.42 -42.27
C THR A 102 28.70 25.19 -42.94
N GLU A 103 28.26 25.32 -44.19
CA GLU A 103 27.81 24.21 -45.04
C GLU A 103 28.76 23.00 -44.93
N ALA A 104 30.06 23.27 -44.75
CA ALA A 104 31.12 22.27 -44.53
C ALA A 104 31.05 21.51 -43.20
N HIS A 105 30.57 22.13 -42.10
CA HIS A 105 30.35 21.47 -40.82
C HIS A 105 29.05 20.65 -40.85
N ARG A 106 28.00 21.16 -41.53
CA ARG A 106 26.79 20.38 -41.87
C ARG A 106 27.15 19.14 -42.72
N GLN A 107 27.97 19.31 -43.75
CA GLN A 107 28.45 18.22 -44.61
C GLN A 107 29.43 17.26 -43.94
N ARG A 108 30.18 17.68 -42.88
CA ARG A 108 31.03 16.76 -42.09
C ARG A 108 30.20 15.85 -41.19
N LEU A 109 29.12 16.34 -40.61
CA LEU A 109 28.19 15.55 -39.79
C LEU A 109 27.24 14.69 -40.63
N GLN A 110 26.92 15.10 -41.86
CA GLN A 110 26.12 14.32 -42.82
C GLN A 110 26.88 13.18 -43.52
N ARG A 111 28.20 13.04 -43.30
CA ARG A 111 29.03 12.01 -43.98
C ARG A 111 28.97 10.61 -43.35
N SER A 112 28.31 10.46 -42.21
CA SER A 112 28.07 9.17 -41.56
C SER A 112 26.59 9.02 -41.23
N ASN A 113 25.87 8.25 -42.04
CA ASN A 113 24.43 7.97 -41.88
C ASN A 113 24.07 7.07 -40.68
N SER A 114 25.04 6.76 -39.82
CA SER A 114 24.84 6.22 -38.47
C SER A 114 25.93 6.84 -37.59
N ASN A 115 25.53 7.63 -36.60
CA ASN A 115 26.46 8.12 -35.59
C ASN A 115 26.40 7.15 -34.43
N VAL A 116 27.55 6.59 -34.04
CA VAL A 116 27.64 5.56 -33.00
C VAL A 116 28.41 6.14 -31.82
N LEU A 117 27.89 5.92 -30.61
CA LEU A 117 28.60 6.29 -29.40
C LEU A 117 29.90 5.46 -29.23
N PRO A 118 31.05 6.09 -28.93
CA PRO A 118 32.34 5.40 -28.91
C PRO A 118 32.45 4.22 -27.96
N ASN A 119 31.88 4.32 -26.75
CA ASN A 119 32.03 3.32 -25.70
C ASN A 119 30.88 2.30 -25.74
N SER A 120 29.63 2.75 -25.62
CA SER A 120 28.43 1.92 -25.56
C SER A 120 28.02 1.30 -26.91
N LYS A 121 28.60 1.77 -28.03
CA LYS A 121 28.27 1.32 -29.39
C LYS A 121 26.81 1.50 -29.80
N ILE A 122 26.07 2.36 -29.09
CA ILE A 122 24.67 2.67 -29.39
C ILE A 122 24.61 3.66 -30.57
N GLU A 123 23.77 3.35 -31.56
CA GLU A 123 23.46 4.25 -32.67
C GLU A 123 22.55 5.39 -32.19
N TYR A 124 22.80 6.61 -32.67
CA TYR A 124 21.96 7.77 -32.37
C TYR A 124 21.58 8.58 -33.60
N HIS A 125 20.40 9.19 -33.52
CA HIS A 125 19.82 10.02 -34.57
C HIS A 125 19.90 11.50 -34.18
N VAL A 126 20.54 12.31 -35.02
CA VAL A 126 20.58 13.77 -34.84
C VAL A 126 19.36 14.38 -35.52
N LEU A 127 18.60 15.16 -34.75
CA LEU A 127 17.36 15.79 -35.18
C LEU A 127 17.52 17.30 -35.17
N ASP A 128 17.26 17.91 -36.33
CA ASP A 128 17.49 19.33 -36.61
C ASP A 128 16.21 20.16 -36.66
N ASP A 129 15.07 19.50 -36.87
CA ASP A 129 13.76 20.08 -36.97
C ASP A 129 12.70 19.17 -36.34
N ILE A 130 11.52 19.75 -36.11
CA ILE A 130 10.39 19.05 -35.49
C ILE A 130 9.84 17.94 -36.40
N ASP A 131 9.94 18.10 -37.72
CA ASP A 131 9.44 17.10 -38.67
C ASP A 131 10.28 15.81 -38.64
N GLY A 132 11.59 15.90 -38.43
CA GLY A 132 12.44 14.74 -38.14
C GLY A 132 12.05 14.06 -36.82
N LEU A 133 11.74 14.84 -35.77
CA LEU A 133 11.31 14.30 -34.48
C LEU A 133 9.95 13.61 -34.54
N ARG A 134 9.03 14.07 -35.38
CA ARG A 134 7.69 13.48 -35.60
C ARG A 134 7.70 12.04 -36.10
N HIS A 135 8.82 11.57 -36.66
CA HIS A 135 8.98 10.17 -37.04
C HIS A 135 9.14 9.25 -35.80
N PHE A 136 9.56 9.83 -34.67
CA PHE A 136 9.83 9.10 -33.44
C PHE A 136 8.84 9.44 -32.32
N LEU A 137 8.35 10.68 -32.22
CA LEU A 137 7.40 11.11 -31.21
C LEU A 137 6.13 11.68 -31.86
N ASP A 138 4.97 11.29 -31.35
CA ASP A 138 3.70 11.91 -31.75
C ASP A 138 3.65 13.38 -31.33
N GLU A 139 2.85 14.18 -32.04
CA GLU A 139 2.74 15.63 -31.80
C GLU A 139 2.33 15.96 -30.35
N GLU A 140 1.39 15.21 -29.77
CA GLU A 140 0.93 15.38 -28.40
C GLU A 140 1.96 14.95 -27.33
N GLN A 141 2.94 14.14 -27.72
CA GLN A 141 4.00 13.63 -26.86
C GLN A 141 5.29 14.44 -26.99
N THR A 142 5.31 15.45 -27.86
CA THR A 142 6.52 16.22 -28.16
C THR A 142 6.82 17.23 -27.04
N PRO A 143 8.02 17.19 -26.42
CA PRO A 143 8.40 18.14 -25.38
C PRO A 143 8.42 19.60 -25.85
N ALA A 144 8.11 20.53 -24.95
CA ALA A 144 8.11 21.97 -25.20
C ALA A 144 9.48 22.51 -25.64
N GLU A 145 10.58 21.91 -25.15
CA GLU A 145 11.95 22.24 -25.54
C GLU A 145 12.22 21.93 -27.01
N CYS A 146 11.45 21.00 -27.59
CA CYS A 146 11.48 20.62 -29.00
C CYS A 146 10.42 21.32 -29.85
N GLY A 147 9.65 22.27 -29.27
CA GLY A 147 8.58 22.99 -29.95
C GLY A 147 7.21 22.30 -29.92
N GLY A 148 7.05 21.26 -29.09
CA GLY A 148 5.76 20.60 -28.88
C GLY A 148 4.95 21.16 -27.70
N PRO A 149 3.79 20.57 -27.40
CA PRO A 149 2.89 21.04 -26.35
C PRO A 149 3.23 20.50 -24.95
N THR A 150 4.02 19.43 -24.83
CA THR A 150 4.22 18.72 -23.57
C THR A 150 5.20 19.47 -22.67
N SER A 151 4.72 20.01 -21.56
CA SER A 151 5.56 20.62 -20.52
C SER A 151 5.82 19.65 -19.38
N HIS A 152 7.00 19.73 -18.76
CA HIS A 152 7.38 18.91 -17.61
C HIS A 152 7.98 19.76 -16.49
N ASP A 153 7.44 19.65 -15.28
CA ASP A 153 8.03 20.23 -14.08
C ASP A 153 8.74 19.14 -13.29
N GLN A 154 10.08 19.13 -13.36
CA GLN A 154 10.86 18.11 -12.66
C GLN A 154 10.80 18.27 -11.13
N LEU A 155 10.62 19.48 -10.60
CA LEU A 155 10.59 19.67 -9.15
C LEU A 155 9.31 19.07 -8.58
N GLU A 156 8.16 19.40 -9.17
CA GLU A 156 6.88 18.84 -8.77
C GLU A 156 6.83 17.32 -8.98
N TRP A 157 7.43 16.82 -10.06
CA TRP A 157 7.53 15.39 -10.31
C TRP A 157 8.34 14.65 -9.22
N VAL A 158 9.46 15.22 -8.79
CA VAL A 158 10.29 14.63 -7.72
C VAL A 158 9.54 14.65 -6.39
N GLU A 159 8.90 15.77 -6.05
CA GLU A 159 8.13 15.88 -4.81
C GLU A 159 6.89 14.97 -4.81
N PHE A 160 6.27 14.73 -5.97
CA PHE A 160 5.22 13.74 -6.14
C PHE A 160 5.71 12.33 -5.77
N TYR A 161 6.80 11.85 -6.39
CA TYR A 161 7.29 10.49 -6.14
C TYR A 161 7.84 10.30 -4.71
N LYS A 162 8.43 11.33 -4.12
CA LYS A 162 8.85 11.32 -2.70
C LYS A 162 7.69 11.12 -1.72
N GLU A 163 6.51 11.64 -2.04
CA GLU A 163 5.30 11.44 -1.21
C GLU A 163 4.60 10.12 -1.59
N TYR A 164 4.52 9.81 -2.89
CA TYR A 164 3.80 8.67 -3.44
C TYR A 164 4.39 7.32 -2.99
N GLU A 165 5.70 7.12 -3.15
CA GLU A 165 6.32 5.81 -2.89
C GLU A 165 6.20 5.37 -1.42
N PRO A 166 6.50 6.22 -0.41
CA PRO A 166 6.31 5.87 0.99
C PRO A 166 4.85 5.62 1.32
N PHE A 167 3.93 6.41 0.75
CA PHE A 167 2.49 6.23 0.96
C PHE A 167 2.00 4.87 0.43
N LEU A 168 2.42 4.52 -0.79
CA LEU A 168 2.08 3.25 -1.42
C LEU A 168 2.64 2.06 -0.63
N SER A 169 3.90 2.17 -0.19
CA SER A 169 4.56 1.17 0.65
C SER A 169 3.82 0.95 1.97
N GLN A 170 3.37 2.03 2.62
CA GLN A 170 2.56 1.96 3.83
C GLN A 170 1.20 1.29 3.57
N CYS A 171 0.52 1.65 2.48
CA CYS A 171 -0.74 1.00 2.08
C CYS A 171 -0.56 -0.51 1.88
N HIS A 172 0.48 -0.92 1.16
CA HIS A 172 0.78 -2.33 0.95
C HIS A 172 1.11 -3.08 2.25
N SER A 173 1.96 -2.50 3.11
CA SER A 173 2.33 -3.10 4.38
C SER A 173 1.11 -3.28 5.30
N CYS A 174 0.31 -2.22 5.48
CA CYS A 174 -0.92 -2.26 6.27
C CYS A 174 -1.94 -3.23 5.68
N GLY A 175 -2.18 -3.16 4.37
CA GLY A 175 -3.08 -4.06 3.65
C GLY A 175 -2.71 -5.53 3.83
N ARG A 176 -1.42 -5.88 3.70
CA ARG A 176 -0.92 -7.24 3.96
C ARG A 176 -1.19 -7.67 5.40
N SER A 177 -0.89 -6.82 6.38
CA SER A 177 -1.15 -7.12 7.80
C SER A 177 -2.63 -7.40 8.08
N LEU A 178 -3.53 -6.59 7.50
CA LEU A 178 -4.99 -6.77 7.60
C LEU A 178 -5.44 -8.10 6.98
N VAL A 179 -4.98 -8.41 5.76
CA VAL A 179 -5.34 -9.63 5.02
C VAL A 179 -4.81 -10.88 5.71
N THR A 180 -3.55 -10.88 6.16
CA THR A 180 -2.96 -12.00 6.90
C THR A 180 -3.78 -12.30 8.16
N THR A 181 -4.10 -11.27 8.94
CA THR A 181 -4.90 -11.43 10.16
C THR A 181 -6.29 -11.99 9.85
N LEU A 182 -6.94 -11.52 8.78
CA LEU A 182 -8.22 -12.05 8.34
C LEU A 182 -8.14 -13.53 7.92
N SER A 183 -7.06 -13.93 7.24
CA SER A 183 -6.82 -15.33 6.84
C SER A 183 -6.59 -16.22 8.06
N ASP A 184 -5.67 -15.86 8.94
CA ASP A 184 -5.34 -16.62 10.15
C ASP A 184 -6.58 -16.88 11.00
N ILE A 185 -7.43 -15.86 11.11
CA ILE A 185 -8.72 -15.93 11.79
C ILE A 185 -9.65 -16.96 11.13
N ARG A 186 -9.74 -16.94 9.80
CA ARG A 186 -10.61 -17.83 9.05
C ARG A 186 -10.17 -19.28 9.22
N ASP A 187 -8.87 -19.54 9.14
CA ASP A 187 -8.30 -20.88 9.20
C ASP A 187 -8.43 -21.49 10.60
N VAL A 188 -8.23 -20.66 11.63
CA VAL A 188 -8.50 -21.05 13.02
C VAL A 188 -9.98 -21.36 13.23
N THR A 189 -10.90 -20.60 12.65
CA THR A 189 -12.34 -20.89 12.79
C THR A 189 -12.79 -22.13 12.04
N ALA A 190 -12.10 -22.51 10.96
CA ALA A 190 -12.45 -23.68 10.16
C ALA A 190 -11.91 -25.00 10.73
N SER A 191 -10.87 -24.95 11.58
CA SER A 191 -10.16 -26.13 12.09
C SER A 191 -10.64 -26.62 13.45
N HIS A 192 -11.54 -25.91 14.12
CA HIS A 192 -11.98 -26.29 15.46
C HIS A 192 -13.25 -27.14 15.46
N ASP A 193 -13.23 -28.19 16.29
CA ASP A 193 -14.40 -29.00 16.62
C ASP A 193 -15.44 -28.13 17.36
N PRO A 194 -16.68 -28.00 16.86
CA PRO A 194 -17.72 -27.23 17.52
C PRO A 194 -18.03 -27.70 18.95
N ASP A 195 -17.77 -28.97 19.29
CA ASP A 195 -18.10 -29.54 20.61
C ASP A 195 -17.06 -29.21 21.69
N ASP A 196 -15.83 -28.79 21.33
CA ASP A 196 -14.84 -28.33 22.30
C ASP A 196 -15.02 -26.86 22.68
N VAL A 197 -15.94 -26.61 23.61
CA VAL A 197 -16.26 -25.30 24.17
C VAL A 197 -15.03 -24.57 24.72
N THR A 198 -14.06 -25.30 25.28
CA THR A 198 -12.90 -24.69 25.96
C THR A 198 -11.89 -24.15 24.95
N THR A 199 -11.64 -24.92 23.89
CA THR A 199 -10.78 -24.52 22.78
C THR A 199 -11.44 -23.41 21.97
N ASN A 200 -12.75 -23.50 21.73
CA ASN A 200 -13.53 -22.47 21.04
C ASN A 200 -13.47 -21.10 21.75
N ARG A 201 -13.60 -21.07 23.09
CA ARG A 201 -13.45 -19.82 23.86
C ARG A 201 -12.02 -19.27 23.81
N ARG A 202 -11.00 -20.12 23.97
CA ARG A 202 -9.59 -19.68 23.90
C ARG A 202 -9.26 -19.08 22.54
N SER A 203 -9.69 -19.74 21.47
CA SER A 203 -9.57 -19.29 20.09
C SER A 203 -10.28 -17.95 19.86
N LEU A 204 -11.50 -17.78 20.36
CA LEU A 204 -12.25 -16.53 20.27
C LEU A 204 -11.51 -15.35 20.94
N VAL A 205 -10.96 -15.56 22.14
CA VAL A 205 -10.20 -14.51 22.85
C VAL A 205 -8.86 -14.23 22.18
N ALA A 206 -8.14 -15.26 21.73
CA ALA A 206 -6.87 -15.11 21.03
C ALA A 206 -7.04 -14.30 19.74
N SER A 207 -8.06 -14.65 18.97
CA SER A 207 -8.37 -14.01 17.70
C SER A 207 -8.92 -12.58 17.88
N HIS A 208 -9.69 -12.28 18.95
CA HIS A 208 -10.03 -10.90 19.32
C HIS A 208 -8.80 -10.06 19.67
N ARG A 209 -7.81 -10.64 20.37
CA ARG A 209 -6.55 -9.94 20.67
C ARG A 209 -5.71 -9.71 19.42
N ALA A 210 -5.65 -10.68 18.51
CA ALA A 210 -4.95 -10.53 17.23
C ALA A 210 -5.52 -9.36 16.40
N ILE A 211 -6.85 -9.29 16.26
CA ILE A 211 -7.50 -8.18 15.55
C ILE A 211 -7.16 -6.84 16.22
N ASN A 212 -7.32 -6.73 17.53
CA ASN A 212 -7.06 -5.46 18.22
C ASN A 212 -5.62 -4.99 18.10
N ARG A 213 -4.64 -5.91 18.07
CA ARG A 213 -3.23 -5.55 17.85
C ARG A 213 -3.04 -4.87 16.50
N VAL A 214 -3.60 -5.44 15.43
CA VAL A 214 -3.49 -4.83 14.09
C VAL A 214 -4.25 -3.53 14.00
N LEU A 215 -5.46 -3.44 14.56
CA LEU A 215 -6.24 -2.19 14.57
C LEU A 215 -5.58 -1.08 15.40
N SER A 216 -4.78 -1.45 16.41
CA SER A 216 -4.05 -0.52 17.27
C SER A 216 -2.62 -0.27 16.79
N ASP A 217 -2.23 -0.84 15.64
CA ASP A 217 -0.92 -0.64 15.07
C ASP A 217 -0.71 0.85 14.71
N ALA A 218 0.43 1.40 15.10
CA ALA A 218 0.70 2.83 14.93
C ALA A 218 0.80 3.24 13.46
N ALA A 219 1.32 2.38 12.59
CA ALA A 219 1.43 2.66 11.17
C ALA A 219 0.06 2.66 10.51
N LEU A 220 -0.79 1.68 10.83
CA LEU A 220 -2.19 1.68 10.37
C LEU A 220 -2.93 2.92 10.88
N CYS A 221 -2.86 3.21 12.18
CA CYS A 221 -3.52 4.38 12.77
C CYS A 221 -3.06 5.70 12.13
N LYS A 222 -1.77 5.83 11.79
CA LYS A 222 -1.25 7.01 11.10
C LYS A 222 -1.76 7.08 9.67
N LEU A 223 -1.64 5.99 8.90
CA LEU A 223 -2.10 5.91 7.52
C LEU A 223 -3.58 6.29 7.39
N ARG A 224 -4.44 5.77 8.27
CA ARG A 224 -5.88 6.07 8.24
C ARG A 224 -6.21 7.52 8.58
N ARG A 225 -5.45 8.12 9.50
CA ARG A 225 -5.62 9.54 9.89
C ARG A 225 -5.16 10.50 8.82
N ASP A 226 -3.96 10.27 8.27
CA ASP A 226 -3.31 11.21 7.37
C ASP A 226 -3.60 10.91 5.89
N GLY A 227 -4.11 9.72 5.56
CA GLY A 227 -4.14 9.21 4.19
C GLY A 227 -4.95 10.04 3.21
N HIS A 228 -6.13 10.53 3.60
CA HIS A 228 -6.92 11.44 2.76
C HIS A 228 -6.16 12.75 2.45
N ARG A 229 -5.43 13.29 3.44
CA ARG A 229 -4.61 14.49 3.23
C ARG A 229 -3.48 14.21 2.25
N THR A 230 -2.79 13.09 2.39
CA THR A 230 -1.74 12.68 1.44
C THR A 230 -2.31 12.48 0.04
N LEU A 231 -3.49 11.87 -0.12
CA LEU A 231 -4.15 11.73 -1.42
C LEU A 231 -4.46 13.09 -2.06
N THR A 232 -5.04 14.03 -1.32
CA THR A 232 -5.28 15.40 -1.82
C THR A 232 -3.98 16.08 -2.24
N GLN A 233 -2.90 15.93 -1.47
CA GLN A 233 -1.59 16.48 -1.83
C GLN A 233 -0.99 15.84 -3.09
N LEU A 234 -1.24 14.55 -3.33
CA LEU A 234 -0.83 13.86 -4.55
C LEU A 234 -1.64 14.35 -5.76
N GLU A 235 -2.94 14.57 -5.60
CA GLU A 235 -3.82 15.15 -6.62
C GLU A 235 -3.43 16.59 -6.99
N GLU A 236 -3.15 17.43 -5.99
CA GLU A 236 -2.69 18.81 -6.19
C GLU A 236 -1.37 18.86 -6.97
N ARG A 237 -0.41 17.99 -6.65
CA ARG A 237 0.86 17.89 -7.39
C ARG A 237 0.66 17.36 -8.80
N ALA A 238 -0.22 16.36 -8.98
CA ALA A 238 -0.53 15.82 -10.29
C ALA A 238 -1.14 16.87 -11.24
N HIS A 239 -1.79 17.91 -10.71
CA HIS A 239 -2.28 19.04 -11.52
C HIS A 239 -1.16 19.79 -12.26
N TRP A 240 0.04 19.86 -11.68
CA TRP A 240 1.22 20.46 -12.31
C TRP A 240 1.91 19.53 -13.30
N LEU A 241 1.47 18.28 -13.41
CA LEU A 241 2.03 17.24 -14.28
C LEU A 241 0.96 16.68 -15.26
N PRO A 242 0.23 17.54 -15.99
CA PRO A 242 -0.96 17.12 -16.73
C PRO A 242 -0.68 16.18 -17.90
N TYR A 243 0.56 16.13 -18.39
CA TYR A 243 0.97 15.29 -19.52
C TYR A 243 1.52 13.92 -19.11
N SER A 244 1.80 13.70 -17.82
CA SER A 244 2.34 12.42 -17.36
C SER A 244 1.21 11.40 -17.17
N GLU A 245 1.13 10.41 -18.06
CA GLU A 245 0.17 9.29 -17.93
C GLU A 245 0.45 8.48 -16.65
N ASP A 246 1.73 8.24 -16.34
CA ASP A 246 2.14 7.48 -15.16
C ASP A 246 1.70 8.15 -13.86
N VAL A 247 1.86 9.47 -13.72
CA VAL A 247 1.42 10.21 -12.52
C VAL A 247 -0.09 10.08 -12.32
N LYS A 248 -0.90 10.21 -13.38
CA LYS A 248 -2.36 10.03 -13.30
C LYS A 248 -2.73 8.63 -12.80
N ILE A 249 -2.11 7.60 -13.39
CA ILE A 249 -2.35 6.21 -12.97
C ILE A 249 -1.88 5.98 -11.52
N CYS A 250 -0.76 6.58 -11.13
CA CYS A 250 -0.24 6.51 -9.77
C CYS A 250 -1.24 7.08 -8.75
N VAL A 251 -1.83 8.25 -9.01
CA VAL A 251 -2.87 8.85 -8.15
C VAL A 251 -4.07 7.92 -8.00
N GLU A 252 -4.63 7.42 -9.11
CA GLU A 252 -5.75 6.49 -9.05
C GLU A 252 -5.41 5.20 -8.29
N ARG A 253 -4.19 4.70 -8.47
CA ARG A 253 -3.70 3.51 -7.77
C ARG A 253 -3.56 3.76 -6.27
N ALA A 254 -3.06 4.92 -5.87
CA ALA A 254 -2.95 5.33 -4.47
C ALA A 254 -4.34 5.38 -3.81
N ASP A 255 -5.31 6.02 -4.47
CA ASP A 255 -6.69 6.11 -3.98
C ASP A 255 -7.31 4.72 -3.81
N ARG A 256 -7.23 3.87 -4.85
CA ARG A 256 -7.75 2.49 -4.81
C ARG A 256 -7.16 1.68 -3.66
N LEU A 257 -5.82 1.70 -3.49
CA LEU A 257 -5.13 0.93 -2.46
C LEU A 257 -5.45 1.45 -1.05
N PHE A 258 -5.51 2.76 -0.86
CA PHE A 258 -5.90 3.34 0.41
C PHE A 258 -7.34 2.97 0.78
N ALA A 259 -8.26 3.03 -0.18
CA ALA A 259 -9.64 2.63 0.01
C ALA A 259 -9.77 1.13 0.35
N GLU A 260 -8.93 0.26 -0.20
CA GLU A 260 -8.85 -1.16 0.18
C GLU A 260 -8.41 -1.35 1.64
N VAL A 261 -7.40 -0.59 2.08
CA VAL A 261 -6.93 -0.61 3.48
C VAL A 261 -8.04 -0.16 4.42
N GLU A 262 -8.74 0.94 4.12
CA GLU A 262 -9.89 1.41 4.92
C GLU A 262 -10.99 0.36 5.01
N ARG A 263 -11.36 -0.26 3.88
CA ARG A 263 -12.34 -1.36 3.86
C ARG A 263 -11.89 -2.55 4.71
N GLY A 264 -10.61 -2.94 4.61
CA GLY A 264 -10.01 -4.01 5.40
C GLY A 264 -10.04 -3.72 6.90
N ALA A 265 -9.66 -2.51 7.30
CA ALA A 265 -9.70 -2.06 8.69
C ALA A 265 -11.13 -2.06 9.24
N LYS A 266 -12.10 -1.50 8.50
CA LYS A 266 -13.52 -1.50 8.88
C LYS A 266 -14.08 -2.92 9.04
N ARG A 267 -13.70 -3.85 8.18
CA ARG A 267 -14.10 -5.27 8.30
C ARG A 267 -13.55 -5.90 9.58
N LEU A 268 -12.29 -5.61 9.92
CA LEU A 268 -11.69 -6.08 11.16
C LEU A 268 -12.33 -5.44 12.40
N GLU A 269 -12.66 -4.15 12.38
CA GLU A 269 -13.38 -3.48 13.47
C GLU A 269 -14.72 -4.16 13.76
N GLN A 270 -15.51 -4.42 12.70
CA GLN A 270 -16.78 -5.14 12.82
C GLN A 270 -16.59 -6.54 13.40
N LEU A 271 -15.56 -7.27 12.96
CA LEU A 271 -15.25 -8.59 13.47
C LEU A 271 -14.78 -8.55 14.93
N CYS A 272 -14.00 -7.52 15.30
CA CYS A 272 -13.56 -7.28 16.66
C CYS A 272 -14.76 -7.08 17.59
N GLN A 273 -15.71 -6.22 17.19
CA GLN A 273 -16.92 -5.93 17.95
C GLN A 273 -17.79 -7.19 18.11
N LYS A 274 -18.05 -7.93 17.03
CA LYS A 274 -18.80 -9.20 17.09
C LYS A 274 -18.18 -10.21 18.04
N ARG A 275 -16.84 -10.32 18.02
CA ARG A 275 -16.13 -11.24 18.93
C ARG A 275 -16.19 -10.76 20.37
N LYS A 276 -16.07 -9.47 20.63
CA LYS A 276 -16.22 -8.87 21.96
C LYS A 276 -17.60 -9.17 22.55
N GLU A 277 -18.65 -9.04 21.76
CA GLU A 277 -20.03 -9.40 22.14
C GLU A 277 -20.15 -10.89 22.44
N LYS A 278 -19.62 -11.76 21.57
CA LYS A 278 -19.64 -13.22 21.79
C LYS A 278 -18.87 -13.63 23.05
N ILE A 279 -17.74 -12.99 23.35
CA ILE A 279 -16.99 -13.22 24.61
C ILE A 279 -17.84 -12.85 25.82
N ARG A 280 -18.53 -11.70 25.78
CA ARG A 280 -19.42 -11.25 26.87
C ARG A 280 -20.58 -12.21 27.08
N GLU A 281 -21.19 -12.69 25.99
CA GLU A 281 -22.29 -13.65 26.09
C GLU A 281 -21.83 -14.99 26.69
N GLN A 282 -20.67 -15.51 26.28
CA GLN A 282 -20.09 -16.71 26.89
C GLN A 282 -19.77 -16.53 28.38
N GLN A 283 -19.37 -15.33 28.80
CA GLN A 283 -19.16 -15.01 30.21
C GLN A 283 -20.48 -15.02 30.99
N ARG A 284 -21.54 -14.42 30.43
CA ARG A 284 -22.90 -14.40 31.02
C ARG A 284 -23.47 -15.80 31.18
N LEU A 285 -23.39 -16.63 30.13
CA LEU A 285 -23.85 -18.02 30.17
C LEU A 285 -23.08 -18.86 31.20
N LYS A 286 -21.77 -18.63 31.33
CA LYS A 286 -20.97 -19.32 32.34
C LYS A 286 -21.39 -18.94 33.76
N ALA A 287 -21.64 -17.65 34.02
CA ALA A 287 -22.13 -17.18 35.31
C ALA A 287 -23.47 -17.83 35.67
N LEU A 288 -24.42 -17.84 34.74
CA LEU A 288 -25.73 -18.49 34.91
C LEU A 288 -25.61 -20.01 35.15
N HIS A 289 -24.70 -20.68 34.44
CA HIS A 289 -24.46 -22.10 34.65
C HIS A 289 -23.90 -22.39 36.04
N THR A 290 -22.96 -21.58 36.52
CA THR A 290 -22.42 -21.70 37.89
C THR A 290 -23.52 -21.51 38.91
N GLU A 291 -24.32 -20.45 38.78
CA GLU A 291 -25.45 -20.14 39.66
C GLU A 291 -26.49 -21.28 39.70
N THR A 292 -26.87 -21.80 38.53
CA THR A 292 -27.79 -22.94 38.41
C THR A 292 -27.22 -24.20 39.07
N THR A 293 -25.91 -24.43 38.92
CA THR A 293 -25.23 -25.59 39.53
C THR A 293 -25.21 -25.48 41.06
N GLU A 294 -25.01 -24.27 41.60
CA GLU A 294 -25.09 -24.01 43.04
C GLU A 294 -26.49 -24.28 43.58
N VAL A 295 -27.53 -23.78 42.91
CA VAL A 295 -28.94 -24.05 43.28
C VAL A 295 -29.24 -25.55 43.26
N LEU A 296 -28.82 -26.25 42.20
CA LEU A 296 -29.02 -27.70 42.07
C LEU A 296 -28.28 -28.49 43.16
N SER A 297 -27.07 -28.07 43.51
CA SER A 297 -26.28 -28.68 44.59
C SER A 297 -26.96 -28.50 45.95
N TRP A 298 -27.45 -27.29 46.24
CA TRP A 298 -28.20 -27.00 47.45
C TRP A 298 -29.49 -27.83 47.53
N LEU A 299 -30.23 -27.94 46.42
CA LEU A 299 -31.49 -28.68 46.34
C LEU A 299 -31.26 -30.19 46.58
N LYS A 300 -30.21 -30.76 45.99
CA LYS A 300 -29.84 -32.18 46.18
C LYS A 300 -29.37 -32.49 47.61
N SER A 301 -28.61 -31.58 48.22
CA SER A 301 -27.98 -31.84 49.53
C SER A 301 -28.87 -31.47 50.71
N LYS A 302 -29.33 -30.22 50.78
CA LYS A 302 -30.11 -29.68 51.92
C LYS A 302 -31.61 -29.80 51.67
N GLY A 303 -32.07 -29.43 50.46
CA GLY A 303 -33.50 -29.46 50.14
C GLY A 303 -34.10 -30.86 50.29
N ALA A 304 -33.54 -31.84 49.57
CA ALA A 304 -34.05 -33.20 49.57
C ALA A 304 -33.94 -33.90 50.94
N THR A 305 -32.87 -33.66 51.70
CA THR A 305 -32.68 -34.28 53.02
C THR A 305 -33.62 -33.69 54.06
N THR A 306 -33.79 -32.37 54.08
CA THR A 306 -34.72 -31.70 54.98
C THR A 306 -36.16 -32.11 54.66
N LEU A 307 -36.57 -32.12 53.39
CA LEU A 307 -37.92 -32.56 53.02
C LEU A 307 -38.19 -34.02 53.42
N LYS A 308 -37.23 -34.94 53.23
CA LYS A 308 -37.36 -36.33 53.71
C LYS A 308 -37.48 -36.42 55.23
N ARG A 309 -36.69 -35.65 55.98
CA ARG A 309 -36.74 -35.61 57.45
C ARG A 309 -38.09 -35.13 57.97
N HIS A 310 -38.70 -34.15 57.31
CA HIS A 310 -40.00 -33.61 57.70
C HIS A 310 -41.20 -34.38 57.13
N ALA A 311 -40.99 -35.44 56.34
CA ALA A 311 -42.06 -36.30 55.85
C ALA A 311 -42.64 -37.23 56.94
N SER A 312 -41.86 -37.55 57.97
CA SER A 312 -42.31 -38.29 59.15
C SER A 312 -42.62 -37.34 60.30
N LEU A 313 -43.83 -37.43 60.88
CA LEU A 313 -44.25 -36.62 62.01
C LEU A 313 -43.68 -37.15 63.34
N ALA A 314 -43.25 -36.25 64.22
CA ALA A 314 -42.86 -36.59 65.57
C ALA A 314 -44.05 -37.13 66.39
N SER A 315 -43.79 -38.07 67.30
CA SER A 315 -44.82 -38.76 68.09
C SER A 315 -45.26 -38.04 69.36
N THR A 316 -44.62 -36.92 69.72
CA THR A 316 -44.92 -36.16 70.94
C THR A 316 -45.14 -34.67 70.63
N LEU A 317 -46.09 -34.04 71.33
CA LEU A 317 -46.46 -32.63 71.11
C LEU A 317 -45.27 -31.64 71.18
N PRO A 318 -44.33 -31.76 72.15
CA PRO A 318 -43.17 -30.87 72.20
C PRO A 318 -42.21 -31.05 71.01
N ALA A 319 -42.02 -32.29 70.57
CA ALA A 319 -41.17 -32.60 69.41
C ALA A 319 -41.81 -32.12 68.09
N LEU A 320 -43.15 -32.16 68.00
CA LEU A 320 -43.92 -31.65 66.87
C LEU A 320 -43.77 -30.12 66.72
N LYS A 321 -43.87 -29.38 67.82
CA LYS A 321 -43.61 -27.92 67.84
C LYS A 321 -42.17 -27.57 67.46
N ALA A 322 -41.20 -28.35 67.90
CA ALA A 322 -39.80 -28.16 67.51
C ALA A 322 -39.58 -28.44 66.02
N GLN A 323 -40.22 -29.49 65.49
CA GLN A 323 -40.18 -29.85 64.07
C GLN A 323 -40.84 -28.77 63.18
N GLU A 324 -41.93 -28.16 63.63
CA GLU A 324 -42.60 -27.03 62.99
C GLU A 324 -41.68 -25.80 62.88
N GLN A 325 -41.07 -25.36 64.00
CA GLN A 325 -40.12 -24.23 64.00
C GLN A 325 -38.89 -24.48 63.11
N ASP A 326 -38.38 -25.72 63.08
CA ASP A 326 -37.22 -26.07 62.25
C ASP A 326 -37.59 -26.05 60.76
N PHE A 327 -38.83 -26.44 60.42
CA PHE A 327 -39.35 -26.35 59.05
C PHE A 327 -39.61 -24.90 58.62
N GLU A 328 -40.17 -24.05 59.49
CA GLU A 328 -40.35 -22.62 59.22
C GLU A 328 -39.02 -21.91 58.93
N LYS A 329 -37.96 -22.23 59.70
CA LYS A 329 -36.60 -21.72 59.43
C LYS A 329 -36.09 -22.15 58.07
N PHE A 330 -36.27 -23.42 57.70
CA PHE A 330 -35.90 -23.93 56.38
C PHE A 330 -36.68 -23.24 55.25
N TYR A 331 -37.99 -23.06 55.43
CA TYR A 331 -38.86 -22.36 54.47
C TYR A 331 -38.42 -20.89 54.29
N PHE A 332 -38.12 -20.19 55.39
CA PHE A 332 -37.63 -18.82 55.37
C PHE A 332 -36.30 -18.71 54.62
N ILE A 333 -35.33 -19.58 54.90
CA ILE A 333 -34.04 -19.61 54.20
C ILE A 333 -34.23 -19.88 52.71
N SER A 334 -35.16 -20.77 52.35
CA SER A 334 -35.47 -21.10 50.95
C SER A 334 -36.08 -19.90 50.20
N MET A 335 -37.01 -19.17 50.82
CA MET A 335 -37.59 -17.94 50.26
C MET A 335 -36.57 -16.80 50.11
N VAL A 336 -35.74 -16.56 51.13
CA VAL A 336 -34.70 -15.51 51.07
C VAL A 336 -33.67 -15.83 49.99
N SER A 337 -33.36 -17.11 49.79
CA SER A 337 -32.49 -17.56 48.72
C SER A 337 -33.13 -17.26 47.35
N GLN A 338 -34.40 -17.61 47.13
CA GLN A 338 -35.13 -17.28 45.89
C GLN A 338 -35.15 -15.78 45.55
N ASN A 339 -35.32 -14.91 46.55
CA ASN A 339 -35.33 -13.46 46.31
C ASN A 339 -33.95 -12.90 45.87
N LYS A 340 -32.85 -13.55 46.28
CA LYS A 340 -31.51 -13.21 45.77
C LYS A 340 -31.27 -13.63 44.31
N PHE A 341 -32.05 -14.58 43.79
CA PHE A 341 -31.97 -15.06 42.39
C PHE A 341 -32.86 -14.27 41.42
N ASN A 342 -33.80 -13.46 41.92
CA ASN A 342 -34.75 -12.65 41.13
C ASN A 342 -34.39 -11.15 41.06
N SER A 343 -33.29 -10.74 41.69
CA SER A 343 -32.75 -9.37 41.69
C SER A 343 -31.50 -9.32 40.82
#